data_AF-A0ABD1AT81-F1
#
_entry.id   AF-A0ABD1AT81-F1
#
_cell.length_a   1.000
_cell.length_b   1.000
_cell.length_c   1.000
_cell.angle_alpha   90.00
_cell.angle_beta   90.00
_cell.angle_gamma   90.00
#
_symmetry.space_group_name_H-M   'P 1'
#
loop_
_entity.id
_entity.type
_entity.pdbx_description
1 polymer ?
#
loop_
_entity_poly.entity_id
_entity_poly.type
_entity_poly.pdbx_seq_one_letter_code
_entity_poly.pdbx_strand_id
1 'polypeptide(L)'
;MKIHKVIIEVSSDDAVKAVNYPHKWPIYRNILDVIHKSLKNLTDWQIQSVSWESNQCAGKITQSVTDDRRYQSYIARGGPSWLQDLLIKEAAV
;
A
#
# COMPACT_ATOMS: atom_id res chain seq x y z
N MET A 1 -10.10 17.91 3.61
CA MET A 1 -10.04 17.08 4.84
C MET A 1 -8.64 16.50 4.92
N LYS A 2 -7.86 16.82 5.96
CA LYS A 2 -6.55 16.17 6.17
C LYS A 2 -6.76 14.95 7.05
N ILE A 3 -6.17 13.81 6.69
CA ILE A 3 -6.15 12.63 7.56
C ILE A 3 -5.03 12.86 8.58
N HIS A 4 -5.35 12.69 9.85
CA HIS A 4 -4.41 12.86 10.95
C HIS A 4 -3.90 11.49 11.39
N LYS A 5 -2.57 11.33 11.45
CA LYS A 5 -1.85 10.10 11.85
C LYS A 5 -2.13 8.88 10.98
N VAL A 6 -1.32 8.70 9.93
CA VAL A 6 -1.40 7.56 9.02
C VAL A 6 -0.18 6.65 9.20
N ILE A 7 -0.40 5.34 9.29
CA ILE A 7 0.66 4.33 9.21
C ILE A 7 0.50 3.63 7.86
N ILE A 8 1.55 3.63 7.05
CA ILE A 8 1.61 2.96 5.76
C ILE A 8 2.50 1.74 5.91
N GLU A 9 1.95 0.56 5.70
CA GLU A 9 2.68 -0.70 5.81
C GLU A 9 2.97 -1.27 4.43
N VAL A 10 4.22 -1.65 4.20
CA VAL A 10 4.69 -2.14 2.90
C VAL A 10 5.54 -3.38 3.09
N SER A 11 5.37 -4.39 2.25
CA SER A 11 6.14 -5.64 2.33
C SER A 11 7.47 -5.59 1.58
N SER A 12 8.04 -4.40 1.41
CA SER A 12 9.29 -4.16 0.68
C SER A 12 10.13 -3.12 1.42
N ASP A 13 11.23 -3.58 2.02
CA ASP A 13 12.22 -2.72 2.67
C ASP A 13 12.76 -1.67 1.72
N ASP A 14 12.99 -2.03 0.46
CA ASP A 14 13.52 -1.11 -0.54
C ASP A 14 12.52 -0.02 -0.90
N ALA A 15 11.23 -0.33 -0.99
CA ALA A 15 10.19 0.68 -1.18
C ALA A 15 10.14 1.65 0.01
N VAL A 16 10.21 1.13 1.25
CA VAL A 16 10.26 1.95 2.48
C VAL A 16 11.50 2.87 2.48
N LYS A 17 12.68 2.32 2.14
CA LYS A 17 13.92 3.10 2.03
C LYS A 17 13.85 4.13 0.91
N ALA A 18 13.24 3.82 -0.21
CA ALA A 18 13.09 4.74 -1.34
C ALA A 18 12.18 5.92 -1.00
N VAL A 19 11.09 5.68 -0.27
CA VAL A 19 10.21 6.75 0.22
C VAL A 19 10.91 7.60 1.28
N ASN A 20 11.62 7.01 2.24
CA ASN A 20 12.31 7.76 3.30
C ASN A 20 13.58 8.49 2.82
N TYR A 21 14.29 7.95 1.82
CA TYR A 21 15.56 8.48 1.33
C TYR A 21 15.56 8.62 -0.19
N PRO A 22 14.67 9.43 -0.79
CA PRO A 22 14.45 9.46 -2.24
C PRO A 22 15.69 9.85 -3.05
N HIS A 23 16.59 10.65 -2.47
CA HIS A 23 17.86 11.03 -3.09
C HIS A 23 18.81 9.86 -3.36
N LYS A 24 18.68 8.73 -2.63
CA LYS A 24 19.46 7.51 -2.87
C LYS A 24 18.92 6.67 -4.02
N TRP A 25 17.76 7.04 -4.56
CA TRP A 25 17.01 6.26 -5.56
C TRP A 25 16.67 7.11 -6.80
N PRO A 26 17.67 7.74 -7.46
CA PRO A 26 17.43 8.74 -8.49
C PRO A 26 16.69 8.20 -9.72
N ILE A 27 16.84 6.91 -10.05
CA ILE A 27 16.13 6.28 -11.17
C ILE A 27 14.60 6.25 -10.96
N TYR A 28 14.14 6.28 -9.71
CA TYR A 28 12.71 6.26 -9.35
C TYR A 28 12.17 7.66 -9.01
N ARG A 29 12.93 8.73 -9.30
CA ARG A 29 12.55 10.10 -8.92
C ARG A 29 11.12 10.47 -9.32
N ASN A 30 10.73 10.16 -10.56
CA ASN A 30 9.40 10.53 -11.05
C ASN A 30 8.27 9.91 -10.23
N ILE A 31 8.38 8.61 -9.89
CA ILE A 31 7.35 7.93 -9.10
C ILE A 31 7.42 8.37 -7.62
N LEU A 32 8.62 8.60 -7.09
CA LEU A 32 8.81 9.12 -5.74
C LEU A 32 8.22 10.53 -5.59
N ASP A 33 8.36 11.40 -6.60
CA ASP A 33 7.77 12.74 -6.59
C ASP A 33 6.23 12.68 -6.55
N VAL A 34 5.62 11.74 -7.29
CA VAL A 34 4.17 11.50 -7.25
C VAL A 34 3.74 11.02 -5.87
N ILE A 35 4.45 10.07 -5.27
CA ILE A 35 4.18 9.57 -3.91
C ILE A 35 4.28 10.71 -2.90
N HIS A 36 5.37 11.48 -2.90
CA HIS A 36 5.57 12.59 -1.97
C HIS A 36 4.53 13.70 -2.15
N LYS A 37 4.07 13.96 -3.38
CA LYS A 37 2.96 14.89 -3.63
C LYS A 37 1.66 14.44 -2.95
N SER A 38 1.37 13.14 -2.96
CA SER A 38 0.21 12.57 -2.25
C SER A 38 0.38 12.63 -0.74
N LEU A 39 1.58 12.32 -0.23
CA LEU A 39 1.90 12.33 1.21
C LEU A 39 1.81 13.72 1.84
N LYS A 40 2.01 14.81 1.07
CA LYS A 40 1.80 16.19 1.55
C LYS A 40 0.37 16.48 2.04
N ASN A 41 -0.60 15.64 1.67
CA ASN A 41 -1.99 15.77 2.12
C ASN A 41 -2.23 15.13 3.50
N LEU A 42 -1.27 14.37 4.02
CA LEU A 42 -1.30 13.73 5.33
C LEU A 42 -0.59 14.63 6.35
N THR A 43 -1.21 14.87 7.50
CA THR A 43 -0.64 15.78 8.53
C THR A 43 0.55 15.13 9.23
N ASP A 44 0.37 13.87 9.63
CA ASP A 44 1.39 13.03 10.27
C ASP A 44 1.30 11.66 9.60
N TRP A 45 2.43 11.15 9.12
CA TRP A 45 2.48 9.81 8.54
C TRP A 45 3.82 9.14 8.82
N GLN A 46 3.80 7.81 8.86
CA GLN A 46 5.00 6.98 8.85
C GLN A 46 4.83 5.84 7.85
N ILE A 47 5.94 5.40 7.26
CA ILE A 47 6.00 4.22 6.41
C ILE A 47 6.90 3.18 7.08
N GLN A 48 6.39 1.96 7.21
CA GLN A 48 7.10 0.87 7.86
C GLN A 48 7.08 -0.39 6.99
N SER A 49 8.15 -1.16 7.11
CA SER A 49 8.22 -2.46 6.47
C SER A 49 7.56 -3.50 7.37
N VAL A 50 6.76 -4.38 6.78
CA VAL A 50 6.10 -5.49 7.46
C VAL A 50 6.32 -6.77 6.69
N SER A 51 6.16 -7.92 7.34
CA SER A 51 6.27 -9.20 6.64
C SER A 51 5.12 -9.35 5.63
N TRP A 52 5.29 -10.26 4.67
CA TRP A 52 4.22 -10.57 3.73
C TRP A 52 2.97 -11.11 4.43
N GLU A 53 3.16 -11.90 5.48
CA GLU A 53 2.09 -12.50 6.27
C GLU A 53 1.23 -11.43 6.97
N SER A 54 1.86 -10.35 7.46
CA SER A 54 1.17 -9.22 8.08
C SER A 54 0.42 -8.33 7.08
N ASN A 55 0.74 -8.43 5.78
CA ASN A 55 0.14 -7.62 4.72
C ASN A 55 -0.49 -8.49 3.62
N GLN A 56 -1.02 -9.65 4.04
CA GLN A 56 -1.50 -10.68 3.13
C GLN A 56 -2.66 -10.15 2.27
N CYS A 57 -3.52 -9.29 2.82
CA CYS A 57 -4.56 -8.60 2.06
C CYS A 57 -4.03 -7.86 0.83
N ALA A 58 -3.05 -6.96 1.00
CA ALA A 58 -2.47 -6.21 -0.12
C ALA A 58 -1.78 -7.15 -1.13
N GLY A 59 -1.17 -8.20 -0.61
CA GLY A 59 -0.56 -9.25 -1.40
C GLY A 59 -1.55 -10.00 -2.31
N LYS A 60 -2.68 -10.44 -1.75
CA LYS A 60 -3.75 -11.13 -2.49
C LYS A 60 -4.45 -10.23 -3.49
N ILE A 61 -4.62 -8.94 -3.17
CA ILE A 61 -5.07 -7.93 -4.12
C ILE A 61 -4.14 -7.91 -5.34
N THR A 62 -2.82 -7.78 -5.11
CA THR A 62 -1.82 -7.73 -6.17
C THR A 62 -1.84 -8.98 -7.05
N GLN A 63 -1.90 -10.17 -6.44
CA GLN A 63 -2.02 -11.45 -7.17
C GLN A 63 -3.27 -11.48 -8.05
N SER A 64 -4.41 -11.01 -7.53
CA SER A 64 -5.65 -11.02 -8.31
C SER A 64 -5.64 -10.04 -9.49
N VAL A 65 -4.80 -8.99 -9.46
CA VAL A 65 -4.62 -8.09 -10.59
C VAL A 65 -3.86 -8.78 -11.72
N THR A 66 -2.82 -9.56 -11.40
CA THR A 66 -2.01 -10.26 -12.40
C THR A 66 -2.69 -11.53 -12.92
N ASP A 67 -3.23 -12.34 -12.02
CA ASP A 67 -3.68 -13.70 -12.32
C ASP A 67 -5.11 -13.67 -12.88
N ASP A 68 -5.98 -12.87 -12.28
CA ASP A 68 -7.40 -12.76 -12.67
C ASP A 68 -7.66 -11.57 -13.61
N ARG A 69 -6.62 -10.84 -14.03
CA ARG A 69 -6.71 -9.65 -14.90
C ARG A 69 -7.66 -8.57 -14.37
N ARG A 70 -7.77 -8.44 -13.05
CA ARG A 70 -8.67 -7.47 -12.38
C ARG A 70 -8.07 -6.07 -12.34
N TYR A 71 -7.81 -5.49 -13.50
CA TYR A 71 -6.98 -4.29 -13.61
C TYR A 71 -7.59 -3.01 -13.03
N GLN A 72 -8.92 -2.85 -12.98
CA GLN A 72 -9.53 -1.59 -12.53
C GLN A 72 -10.80 -1.73 -11.71
N SER A 73 -10.83 -0.96 -10.61
CA SER A 73 -12.01 -0.60 -9.80
C SER A 73 -12.83 -1.76 -9.25
N TYR A 74 -12.30 -2.98 -9.23
CA TYR A 74 -13.05 -4.13 -8.71
C TYR A 74 -13.21 -4.04 -7.18
N ILE A 75 -12.20 -3.53 -6.47
CA ILE A 75 -12.27 -3.27 -5.03
C ILE A 75 -13.30 -2.18 -4.72
N ALA A 76 -13.30 -1.09 -5.52
CA ALA A 76 -14.23 0.03 -5.34
C ALA A 76 -15.71 -0.35 -5.59
N ARG A 77 -15.98 -1.45 -6.32
CA ARG A 77 -17.34 -1.96 -6.60
C ARG A 77 -17.81 -3.00 -5.60
N GLY A 78 -17.23 -3.04 -4.40
CA GLY A 78 -17.56 -3.98 -3.32
C GLY A 78 -16.55 -5.12 -3.15
N GLY A 79 -15.65 -5.30 -4.12
CA GLY A 79 -14.63 -6.34 -4.07
C GLY A 79 -15.18 -7.77 -4.18
N PRO A 80 -14.30 -8.76 -4.29
CA PRO A 80 -14.66 -10.16 -4.26
C PRO A 80 -14.88 -10.65 -2.83
N SER A 81 -15.70 -11.69 -2.63
CA SER A 81 -16.01 -12.24 -1.30
C SER A 81 -14.76 -12.62 -0.51
N TRP A 82 -13.76 -13.22 -1.18
CA TRP A 82 -12.50 -13.62 -0.54
C TRP A 82 -11.77 -12.45 0.13
N LEU A 83 -11.92 -11.21 -0.38
CA LEU A 83 -11.26 -10.04 0.20
C LEU A 83 -11.95 -9.63 1.50
N GLN A 84 -13.28 -9.71 1.54
CA GLN A 84 -14.06 -9.42 2.75
C GLN A 84 -13.72 -10.41 3.86
N ASP A 85 -13.70 -11.71 3.53
CA ASP A 85 -13.33 -12.77 4.49
C ASP A 85 -11.93 -12.55 5.07
N LEU A 86 -10.97 -12.14 4.23
CA LEU A 86 -9.59 -11.90 4.64
C LEU A 86 -9.45 -10.65 5.53
N LEU A 87 -10.14 -9.56 5.19
CA LEU A 87 -10.14 -8.34 5.99
C LEU A 87 -10.78 -8.57 7.38
N ILE A 88 -11.87 -9.32 7.44
CA ILE A 88 -12.51 -9.70 8.73
C ILE A 88 -11.54 -10.51 9.59
N LYS A 89 -10.80 -11.43 8.96
CA LYS A 89 -9.78 -12.24 9.64
C LYS A 89 -8.63 -11.39 10.16
N GLU A 90 -8.10 -10.44 9.38
CA GLU A 90 -7.02 -9.56 9.81
C GLU A 90 -7.46 -8.60 10.93
N ALA A 91 -8.70 -8.09 10.88
CA ALA A 91 -9.23 -7.20 11.91
C ALA A 91 -9.51 -7.88 13.27
N ALA A 92 -9.55 -9.22 13.29
CA ALA A 92 -9.78 -10.00 14.50
C ALA A 92 -8.50 -10.35 15.27
N VAL A 93 -7.32 -9.97 14.76
CA VAL A 93 -5.99 -10.19 15.36
C VAL A 93 -5.55 -8.93 16.08
#